data_AF-A0A3L7RF51-F1
#
_entry.id   AF-A0A3L7RF51-F1
#
_cell.length_a   1.000
_cell.length_b   1.000
_cell.length_c   1.000
_cell.angle_alpha   90.00
_cell.angle_beta   90.00
_cell.angle_gamma   90.00
#
_symmetry.space_group_name_H-M   'P 1'
#
loop_
_entity.id
_entity.type
_entity.pdbx_description
1 polymer ?
#
loop_
_entity_poly.entity_id
_entity_poly.type
_entity_poly.pdbx_seq_one_letter_code
_entity_poly.pdbx_strand_id
1 'polypeptide(L)' 'MNIDQRVTVSLALQRYLRAVERFEAASNEFNESCQTIRQALPRESRFVANISHQHYLVTSDNEGNFEVESVDTV' A
#
# COMPACT_ATOMS: atom_id res chain seq x y z
N MET A 1 1.21 -17.85 -36.32
CA MET A 1 0.95 -18.18 -34.90
C MET A 1 0.26 -19.54 -34.82
N ASN A 2 0.98 -20.55 -34.33
CA ASN A 2 0.46 -21.92 -34.15
C ASN A 2 -0.47 -22.01 -32.92
N ILE A 3 -1.12 -23.15 -32.70
CA ILE A 3 -2.11 -23.29 -31.63
C ILE A 3 -1.48 -23.16 -30.23
N ASP A 4 -0.30 -23.73 -30.03
CA ASP A 4 0.40 -23.69 -28.73
C ASP A 4 0.78 -22.26 -28.32
N GLN A 5 1.21 -21.45 -29.28
CA GLN A 5 1.48 -20.03 -29.07
C GLN A 5 0.21 -19.27 -28.65
N ARG A 6 -0.93 -19.56 -29.29
CA ARG A 6 -2.20 -18.91 -28.93
C ARG A 6 -2.63 -19.26 -27.51
N VAL A 7 -2.55 -20.54 -27.15
CA VAL A 7 -2.89 -21.02 -25.80
C VAL A 7 -1.99 -20.37 -24.76
N THR A 8 -0.68 -20.31 -25.02
CA THR A 8 0.28 -19.67 -24.10
C THR A 8 -0.03 -18.20 -23.88
N VAL A 9 -0.32 -17.45 -24.95
CA VAL A 9 -0.69 -16.03 -24.86
C VAL A 9 -1.99 -15.85 -24.10
N SER A 10 -3.01 -16.66 -24.37
CA SER A 10 -4.30 -16.59 -23.67
C SER A 10 -4.15 -16.85 -22.16
N LEU A 11 -3.34 -17.84 -21.76
CA LEU A 11 -3.07 -18.13 -20.35
C LEU A 11 -2.30 -16.99 -19.67
N ALA A 12 -1.30 -16.42 -20.35
CA ALA A 12 -0.54 -15.28 -19.83
C ALA A 12 -1.45 -14.05 -19.66
N LEU A 13 -2.30 -13.77 -20.66
CA LEU A 13 -3.24 -12.66 -20.60
C LEU A 13 -4.25 -12.84 -19.46
N GLN A 14 -4.78 -14.05 -19.27
CA GLN A 14 -5.68 -14.34 -18.16
C GLN A 14 -5.02 -14.10 -16.80
N ARG A 15 -3.75 -14.50 -16.63
CA ARG A 15 -2.99 -14.23 -15.39
C ARG A 15 -2.77 -12.74 -15.19
N TYR A 16 -2.44 -12.02 -16.26
CA TYR A 16 -2.28 -10.57 -16.23
C TYR A 16 -3.56 -9.87 -15.79
N LEU A 17 -4.71 -10.19 -16.41
CA LEU A 17 -5.99 -9.56 -16.06
C LEU A 17 -6.37 -9.78 -14.60
N ARG A 18 -6.17 -10.99 -14.07
CA ARG A 18 -6.37 -11.27 -12.64
C ARG A 18 -5.41 -10.49 -11.74
N ALA A 19 -4.18 -10.28 -12.18
CA ALA A 19 -3.22 -9.48 -11.43
C ALA A 19 -3.61 -7.99 -11.42
N VAL A 20 -4.14 -7.47 -12.53
CA VAL A 20 -4.69 -6.11 -12.62
C VAL A 20 -5.84 -5.93 -11.64
N GLU A 21 -6.83 -6.82 -11.64
CA GLU A 21 -7.98 -6.74 -10.72
C GLU A 21 -7.53 -6.73 -9.24
N ARG A 22 -6.56 -7.58 -8.89
CA ARG A 22 -6.01 -7.63 -7.53
C ARG A 22 -5.22 -6.39 -7.16
N PHE A 23 -4.48 -5.84 -8.12
CA PHE A 23 -3.71 -4.61 -7.92
C PHE A 23 -4.65 -3.42 -7.71
N GLU A 24 -5.69 -3.29 -8.52
CA GLU A 24 -6.68 -2.22 -8.38
C GLU A 24 -7.38 -2.30 -7.02
N ALA A 25 -7.81 -3.50 -6.60
CA ALA A 25 -8.40 -3.71 -5.28
C ALA A 25 -7.45 -3.29 -4.15
N ALA A 26 -6.20 -3.77 -4.17
CA ALA A 26 -5.21 -3.42 -3.16
C ALA A 26 -4.85 -1.93 -3.17
N SER A 27 -4.78 -1.31 -4.35
CA SER A 27 -4.52 0.13 -4.48
C SER A 27 -5.65 0.97 -3.91
N ASN A 28 -6.91 0.56 -4.11
CA ASN A 28 -8.05 1.25 -3.53
C ASN A 28 -8.04 1.16 -2.01
N GLU A 29 -7.87 -0.05 -1.47
CA GLU A 29 -7.77 -0.28 -0.02
C GLU A 29 -6.62 0.52 0.63
N PHE A 30 -5.46 0.57 -0.03
CA PHE A 30 -4.33 1.37 0.41
C PHE A 30 -4.67 2.88 0.43
N ASN A 31 -5.27 3.39 -0.64
CA ASN A 31 -5.64 4.80 -0.74
C ASN A 31 -6.69 5.20 0.32
N GLU A 32 -7.69 4.36 0.57
CA GLU A 32 -8.69 4.56 1.61
C GLU A 32 -8.04 4.59 3.02
N SER A 33 -7.07 3.69 3.25
CA SER A 33 -6.29 3.67 4.49
C SER A 33 -5.48 4.96 4.67
N CYS A 34 -4.81 5.44 3.61
CA CYS A 34 -4.10 6.72 3.63
C CYS A 34 -5.02 7.91 3.94
N GLN A 35 -6.23 7.93 3.37
CA GLN A 35 -7.21 8.99 3.65
C GLN A 35 -7.66 8.96 5.11
N THR A 36 -7.92 7.77 5.66
CA THR A 36 -8.31 7.59 7.05
C THR A 36 -7.22 8.08 8.00
N ILE A 37 -5.96 7.69 7.74
CA ILE A 37 -4.81 8.15 8.53
C ILE A 37 -4.67 9.67 8.46
N ARG A 38 -4.73 10.26 7.26
CA ARG A 38 -4.64 11.72 7.06
C ARG A 38 -5.70 12.49 7.86
N GLN A 39 -6.90 11.93 8.01
CA GLN A 39 -7.98 12.55 8.80
C GLN A 39 -7.79 12.38 10.30
N ALA A 40 -7.15 11.28 10.73
CA ALA A 40 -6.95 10.96 12.14
C ALA A 40 -5.68 11.56 12.74
N LEU A 41 -4.63 11.78 11.93
CA LEU A 41 -3.36 12.28 12.43
C LEU A 41 -3.47 13.75 12.87
N PRO A 42 -2.92 14.10 14.04
CA PRO A 42 -2.74 15.49 14.41
C PRO A 42 -1.82 16.18 13.40
N ARG A 43 -2.17 17.39 12.99
CA ARG A 43 -1.30 18.20 12.12
C ARG A 43 0.00 18.51 12.83
N GLU A 44 1.09 18.54 12.06
CA GLU A 44 2.43 18.90 12.56
C GLU A 44 2.82 18.07 13.80
N SER A 45 2.81 16.75 13.63
CA SER A 45 3.07 15.82 14.73
C SER A 45 4.16 14.82 14.38
N ARG A 46 4.89 14.40 15.40
CA ARG A 46 5.89 13.33 15.31
C ARG A 46 5.81 12.48 16.56
N PHE A 47 5.50 11.20 16.40
CA PHE A 47 5.31 10.29 17.53
C PHE A 47 5.71 8.86 17.16
N VAL A 48 5.90 8.03 18.19
CA VAL A 48 6.17 6.60 18.01
C VAL A 48 4.88 5.81 18.18
N ALA A 49 4.54 4.99 17.19
CA ALA A 49 3.47 4.01 17.25
C ALA A 49 4.05 2.61 17.52
N ASN A 50 3.46 1.87 18.45
CA ASN A 50 3.77 0.46 18.68
C ASN A 50 2.66 -0.40 18.07
N ILE A 51 3.01 -1.22 17.07
CA ILE A 51 2.09 -2.11 16.39
C ILE A 51 2.73 -3.49 16.37
N SER A 52 2.07 -4.49 16.97
CA SER A 52 2.54 -5.88 16.97
C SER A 52 4.00 -6.06 17.44
N HIS A 53 4.40 -5.32 18.50
CA HIS A 53 5.76 -5.30 19.05
C HIS A 53 6.83 -4.66 18.15
N GLN A 54 6.44 -4.02 17.05
CA GLN A 54 7.31 -3.21 16.20
C GLN A 54 7.03 -1.73 16.46
N HIS A 55 8.09 -0.92 16.46
CA HIS A 55 8.01 0.51 16.65
C HIS A 55 8.12 1.22 15.31
N TYR A 56 7.26 2.21 15.11
CA TYR A 56 7.23 3.04 13.92
C TYR A 56 7.28 4.51 14.33
N LEU A 57 8.14 5.27 13.67
CA LEU A 57 8.11 6.72 13.75
C LEU A 57 7.10 7.22 12.72
N VAL A 58 6.07 7.89 13.21
CA VAL A 58 5.07 8.55 12.37
C VAL A 58 5.33 10.04 12.42
N THR A 59 5.50 10.64 11.25
CA THR A 59 5.66 12.09 11.08
C THR A 59 4.55 12.60 10.18
N SER A 60 3.84 13.65 10.57
CA SER A 60 2.83 14.33 9.76
C SER A 60 3.17 15.82 9.66
N ASP A 61 3.04 16.38 8.46
CA ASP A 61 3.16 17.82 8.23
C ASP A 61 1.82 18.55 8.42
N ASN A 62 1.80 19.85 8.11
CA ASN A 62 0.60 20.69 8.20
C ASN A 62 -0.37 20.50 7.02
N GLU A 63 0.08 19.92 5.92
CA GLU A 63 -0.72 19.58 4.74
C GLU A 63 -1.42 18.22 4.89
N GLY A 64 -1.08 17.46 5.94
CA GLY A 64 -1.59 16.11 6.17
C GLY A 64 -0.86 15.07 5.31
N ASN A 65 0.31 15.38 4.77
CA ASN A 65 1.22 14.37 4.31
C ASN A 65 1.86 13.72 5.53
N PHE A 66 2.06 12.41 5.46
CA PHE A 66 2.66 11.67 6.54
C PHE A 66 3.64 10.64 6.01
N GLU A 67 4.60 10.31 6.87
CA GLU A 67 5.61 9.29 6.64
C GLU A 67 5.63 8.34 7.84
N VAL A 68 5.87 7.05 7.56
CA VAL A 68 5.95 5.99 8.56
C VAL A 68 7.24 5.23 8.33
N GLU A 69 8.15 5.31 9.30
CA GLU A 69 9.46 4.67 9.25
C GLU A 69 9.55 3.60 10.35
N SER A 70 10.08 2.42 10.05
CA SER A 70 10.39 1.43 11.07
C SER A 70 11.58 1.89 11.91
N VAL A 71 11.48 1.78 13.24
CA VAL A 71 12.56 2.16 14.15
C VAL A 71 12.97 0.95 14.97
N ASP A 72 14.26 0.63 14.93
CA ASP A 72 14.83 -0.35 15.84
C ASP A 72 14.94 0.26 17.23
N THR A 73 14.27 -0.36 18.20
CA THR A 73 14.48 -0.05 19.61
C THR A 73 15.75 -0.74 20.08
N VAL A 74 16.77 0.06 20.39
CA VAL A 74 18.02 -0.36 21.05
C VAL A 74 17.76 -0.82 22.48
#